data_AF-A0A0L0UJK4-F1
#
_entry.id   AF-A0A0L0UJK4-F1
#
_cell.length_a   1.000
_cell.length_b   1.000
_cell.length_c   1.000
_cell.angle_alpha   90.00
_cell.angle_beta   90.00
_cell.angle_gamma   90.00
#
_symmetry.space_group_name_H-M   'P 1'
#
loop_
_entity.id
_entity.type
_entity.pdbx_description
1 polymer ?
#
loop_
_entity_poly.entity_id
_entity_poly.type
_entity_poly.pdbx_seq_one_letter_code
_entity_poly.pdbx_strand_id
1 'polypeptide(L)'
;MGDPEQALLVRLESAVQRLRSYRQAYYAPFSVFKDDIYLAINTFGSPQREQLLETYKDCISASNTRPDSDVGNLFTLACKGISDWQFLTATVDLVKKTVTVNIEGGIAHHYFPEIYAAISYDDADGNTLYHHEVIGSEARQASSVVLPISGYGGEG
;
A
#
# COMPACT_ATOMS: atom_id res chain seq x y z
N MET A 1 31.29 10.11 11.03
CA MET A 1 29.92 9.83 10.56
C MET A 1 30.08 9.25 9.16
N GLY A 2 29.66 8.01 8.93
CA GLY A 2 29.80 7.35 7.63
C GLY A 2 28.76 7.89 6.64
N ASP A 3 29.13 7.93 5.37
CA ASP A 3 28.22 8.33 4.29
C ASP A 3 27.06 7.32 4.16
N PRO A 4 25.78 7.78 4.22
CA PRO A 4 24.62 6.88 4.23
C PRO A 4 24.43 6.13 2.91
N GLU A 5 24.84 6.72 1.79
CA GLU A 5 24.78 6.09 0.47
C GLU A 5 25.82 4.97 0.36
N GLN A 6 27.02 5.20 0.88
CA GLN A 6 28.06 4.16 0.95
C GLN A 6 27.65 2.99 1.84
N ALA A 7 26.99 3.25 2.98
CA ALA A 7 26.47 2.21 3.86
C ALA A 7 25.37 1.38 3.16
N LEU A 8 24.53 2.03 2.36
CA LEU A 8 23.50 1.36 1.58
C LEU A 8 24.11 0.49 0.47
N LEU A 9 25.15 0.97 -0.23
CA LEU A 9 25.86 0.21 -1.25
C LEU A 9 26.43 -1.10 -0.67
N VAL A 10 27.08 -1.04 0.49
CA VAL A 10 27.63 -2.23 1.17
C VAL A 10 26.53 -3.24 1.53
N ARG A 11 25.37 -2.76 1.98
CA ARG A 11 24.21 -3.62 2.29
C ARG A 11 23.63 -4.26 1.03
N LEU A 12 23.55 -3.49 -0.06
CA LEU A 12 23.12 -3.97 -1.38
C LEU A 12 24.04 -5.09 -1.88
N GLU A 13 25.36 -4.88 -1.84
CA GLU A 13 26.35 -5.89 -2.24
C GLU A 13 26.22 -7.18 -1.42
N SER A 14 26.03 -7.04 -0.11
CA SER A 14 25.81 -8.18 0.80
C SER A 14 24.52 -8.95 0.46
N ALA A 15 23.45 -8.24 0.13
CA ALA A 15 22.17 -8.85 -0.27
C ALA A 15 22.29 -9.61 -1.60
N VAL A 16 22.99 -9.03 -2.59
CA VAL A 16 23.29 -9.68 -3.88
C VAL A 16 24.09 -10.96 -3.68
N GLN A 17 25.16 -10.91 -2.86
CA GLN A 17 25.96 -12.10 -2.56
C GLN A 17 25.14 -13.18 -1.86
N ARG A 18 24.29 -12.79 -0.91
CA ARG A 18 23.39 -13.71 -0.21
C ARG A 18 22.42 -14.38 -1.18
N LEU A 19 21.79 -13.63 -2.09
CA LEU A 19 20.90 -14.20 -3.10
C LEU A 19 21.64 -15.21 -3.99
N ARG A 20 22.83 -14.87 -4.50
CA ARG A 20 23.64 -15.78 -5.33
C ARG A 20 24.05 -17.06 -4.60
N SER A 21 24.21 -17.01 -3.27
CA SER A 21 24.47 -18.21 -2.45
C SER A 21 23.23 -19.08 -2.21
N TYR A 22 22.03 -18.50 -2.30
CA TYR A 22 20.76 -19.19 -2.02
C TYR A 22 20.06 -19.61 -3.32
N ARG A 23 20.49 -20.75 -3.89
CA ARG A 23 20.05 -21.26 -5.21
C ARG A 23 18.52 -21.25 -5.42
N GLN A 24 17.74 -21.62 -4.41
CA GLN A 24 16.29 -21.70 -4.53
C GLN A 24 15.66 -20.33 -4.87
N ALA A 25 16.06 -19.26 -4.18
CA ALA A 25 15.57 -17.92 -4.50
C ALA A 25 16.23 -17.33 -5.75
N TYR A 26 17.50 -17.66 -6.00
CA TYR A 26 18.21 -17.18 -7.19
C TYR A 26 17.51 -17.60 -8.50
N TYR A 27 17.14 -18.89 -8.61
CA TYR A 27 16.45 -19.41 -9.79
C TYR A 27 14.93 -19.19 -9.78
N ALA A 28 14.35 -18.71 -8.68
CA ALA A 28 12.93 -18.37 -8.65
C ALA A 28 12.64 -17.18 -9.58
N PRO A 29 11.53 -17.21 -10.33
CA PRO A 29 11.15 -16.08 -11.20
C PRO A 29 10.85 -14.81 -10.39
N PHE A 30 10.36 -14.97 -9.16
CA PHE A 30 10.07 -13.91 -8.20
C PHE A 30 10.55 -14.34 -6.81
N SER A 31 11.12 -13.42 -6.03
CA SER A 31 11.46 -13.66 -4.63
C SER A 31 11.65 -12.34 -3.89
N VAL A 32 11.33 -12.32 -2.60
CA VAL A 32 11.55 -11.15 -1.72
C VAL A 32 12.97 -10.61 -1.82
N PHE A 33 13.98 -11.47 -1.95
CA PHE A 33 15.38 -11.06 -2.13
C PHE A 33 15.60 -10.19 -3.39
N LYS A 34 14.96 -10.56 -4.51
CA LYS A 34 15.06 -9.81 -5.77
C LYS A 34 14.33 -8.47 -5.68
N ASP A 35 13.20 -8.45 -4.96
CA ASP A 35 12.40 -7.24 -4.73
C ASP A 35 13.14 -6.26 -3.81
N ASP A 36 13.76 -6.75 -2.74
CA ASP A 36 14.59 -5.95 -1.82
C ASP A 36 15.80 -5.32 -2.53
N ILE A 37 16.50 -6.12 -3.36
CA ILE A 37 17.63 -5.64 -4.17
C ILE A 37 17.15 -4.57 -5.15
N TYR A 38 16.04 -4.80 -5.85
CA TYR A 38 15.47 -3.83 -6.78
C TYR A 38 15.05 -2.52 -6.08
N LEU A 39 14.40 -2.60 -4.92
CA LEU A 39 14.00 -1.42 -4.15
C LEU A 39 15.22 -0.63 -3.67
N ALA A 40 16.24 -1.30 -3.14
CA ALA A 40 17.49 -0.67 -2.72
C ALA A 40 18.23 0.00 -3.88
N ILE A 41 18.22 -0.57 -5.09
CA ILE A 41 18.81 0.09 -6.26
C ILE A 41 18.02 1.37 -6.62
N ASN A 42 16.70 1.38 -6.45
CA ASN A 42 15.86 2.52 -6.81
C ASN A 42 15.96 3.72 -5.86
N THR A 43 16.58 3.58 -4.68
CA THR A 43 16.84 4.71 -3.79
C THR A 43 18.02 5.57 -4.25
N PHE A 44 18.89 5.05 -5.13
CA PHE A 44 20.02 5.80 -5.68
C PHE A 44 19.54 6.77 -6.77
N GLY A 45 20.26 7.90 -6.89
CA GLY A 45 20.07 8.84 -7.99
C GLY A 45 20.65 8.33 -9.31
N SER A 46 20.22 8.94 -10.43
CA SER A 46 20.92 8.76 -11.71
C SER A 46 22.26 9.50 -11.68
N PRO A 47 23.35 8.94 -12.27
CA PRO A 47 23.39 7.75 -13.14
C PRO A 47 23.68 6.43 -12.42
N GLN A 48 23.94 6.45 -11.12
CA GLN A 48 24.39 5.29 -10.36
C GLN A 48 23.33 4.18 -10.33
N ARG A 49 22.04 4.56 -10.19
CA ARG A 49 20.92 3.62 -10.27
C ARG A 49 20.94 2.81 -11.55
N GLU A 50 21.08 3.45 -12.71
CA GLU A 50 21.06 2.76 -14.00
C GLU A 50 22.24 1.79 -14.14
N GLN A 51 23.41 2.17 -13.62
CA GLN A 51 24.59 1.29 -13.58
C GLN A 51 24.36 0.06 -12.68
N LEU A 52 23.74 0.25 -11.51
CA LEU A 52 23.43 -0.84 -10.58
C LEU A 52 22.36 -1.79 -11.15
N LEU A 53 21.34 -1.27 -11.85
CA LEU A 53 20.32 -2.08 -12.53
C LEU A 53 20.94 -2.99 -13.60
N GLU A 54 21.88 -2.46 -14.41
CA GLU A 54 22.60 -3.26 -15.40
C GLU A 54 23.53 -4.29 -14.72
N THR A 55 24.26 -3.87 -13.68
CA THR A 55 25.24 -4.71 -12.98
C THR A 55 24.60 -5.90 -12.26
N TYR A 56 23.44 -5.69 -11.65
CA TYR A 56 22.73 -6.71 -10.86
C TYR A 56 21.48 -7.26 -11.54
N LYS A 57 21.41 -7.19 -12.88
CA LYS A 57 20.26 -7.69 -13.65
C LYS A 57 19.93 -9.18 -13.42
N ASP A 58 20.91 -9.99 -13.02
CA ASP A 58 20.73 -11.40 -12.67
C ASP A 58 20.02 -11.59 -11.31
N CYS A 59 20.07 -10.57 -10.45
CA CYS A 59 19.59 -10.57 -9.08
C CYS A 59 18.30 -9.78 -8.88
N ILE A 60 17.62 -9.40 -9.96
CA ILE A 60 16.33 -8.70 -9.95
C ILE A 60 15.33 -9.46 -10.86
N SER A 61 14.03 -9.30 -10.60
CA SER A 61 13.00 -10.01 -11.38
C SER A 61 12.95 -9.54 -12.85
N ALA A 62 12.65 -10.44 -13.79
CA ALA A 62 12.59 -10.08 -15.22
C ALA A 62 11.43 -9.12 -15.55
N SER A 63 10.37 -9.13 -14.73
CA SER A 63 9.27 -8.19 -14.78
C SER A 63 9.37 -7.24 -13.60
N ASN A 64 10.21 -6.22 -13.74
CA ASN A 64 10.30 -5.08 -12.83
C ASN A 64 9.79 -3.83 -13.54
N THR A 65 8.66 -3.97 -14.26
CA THR A 65 7.98 -2.78 -14.77
C THR A 65 7.71 -1.90 -13.58
N ARG A 66 8.37 -0.75 -13.54
CA ARG A 66 8.19 0.20 -12.45
C ARG A 66 6.69 0.43 -12.35
N PRO A 67 6.07 0.17 -11.19
CA PRO A 67 4.70 0.60 -10.97
C PRO A 67 4.56 2.05 -11.44
N ASP A 68 3.49 2.38 -12.16
CA ASP A 68 3.17 3.78 -12.45
C ASP A 68 3.14 4.56 -11.11
N SER A 69 3.23 5.90 -11.14
CA SER A 69 3.32 6.73 -9.93
C SER A 69 2.32 6.37 -8.82
N ASP A 70 1.16 5.83 -9.20
CA ASP A 70 0.07 5.48 -8.28
C ASP A 70 0.02 3.99 -7.89
N VAL A 71 0.74 3.10 -8.59
CA VAL A 71 0.68 1.65 -8.30
C VAL A 71 1.41 1.35 -7.00
N GLY A 72 0.66 0.84 -6.02
CA GLY A 72 1.13 0.60 -4.65
C GLY A 72 0.98 1.80 -3.71
N ASN A 73 0.53 2.97 -4.22
CA ASN A 73 0.30 4.18 -3.44
C ASN A 73 -1.17 4.53 -3.28
N LEU A 74 -2.01 4.14 -4.25
CA LEU A 74 -3.44 4.42 -4.26
C LEU A 74 -4.23 3.11 -4.27
N PHE A 75 -5.08 2.93 -3.26
CA PHE A 75 -5.98 1.78 -3.17
C PHE A 75 -7.42 2.28 -3.06
N THR A 76 -8.32 1.67 -3.83
CA THR A 76 -9.75 2.01 -3.79
C THR A 76 -10.56 0.78 -3.42
N LEU A 77 -11.39 0.93 -2.39
CA LEU A 77 -12.41 -0.03 -2.00
C LEU A 77 -13.77 0.50 -2.46
N ALA A 78 -14.48 -0.32 -3.22
CA ALA A 78 -15.84 -0.05 -3.66
C ALA A 78 -16.80 -0.98 -2.91
N CYS A 79 -17.61 -0.42 -2.01
CA CYS A 79 -18.60 -1.17 -1.25
C CYS A 79 -19.97 -1.03 -1.91
N LYS A 80 -20.52 -2.17 -2.32
CA LYS A 80 -21.78 -2.27 -3.05
C LYS A 80 -22.89 -2.81 -2.15
N GLY A 81 -24.07 -2.25 -2.35
CA GLY A 81 -25.32 -2.61 -1.73
C GLY A 81 -26.19 -3.47 -2.65
N ILE A 82 -27.50 -3.37 -2.48
CA ILE A 82 -28.47 -4.08 -3.34
C ILE A 82 -28.28 -3.71 -4.81
N SER A 83 -28.42 -4.69 -5.71
CA SER A 83 -28.30 -4.51 -7.16
C SER A 83 -26.98 -3.85 -7.60
N ASP A 84 -25.88 -4.19 -6.92
CA ASP A 84 -24.54 -3.65 -7.17
C ASP A 84 -24.41 -2.13 -6.99
N TRP A 85 -25.36 -1.48 -6.30
CA TRP A 85 -25.29 -0.04 -6.06
C TRP A 85 -24.11 0.29 -5.15
N GLN A 86 -23.09 0.96 -5.68
CA GLN A 86 -21.95 1.42 -4.91
C GLN A 86 -22.36 2.59 -4.03
N PHE A 87 -22.52 2.32 -2.74
CA PHE A 87 -22.96 3.33 -1.77
C PHE A 87 -21.80 3.92 -0.96
N LEU A 88 -20.61 3.32 -1.05
CA LEU A 88 -19.44 3.76 -0.32
C LEU A 88 -18.18 3.51 -1.15
N THR A 89 -17.31 4.50 -1.16
CA THR A 89 -15.96 4.42 -1.73
C THR A 89 -14.95 4.83 -0.67
N ALA A 90 -13.96 3.97 -0.40
CA ALA A 90 -12.82 4.35 0.44
C ALA A 90 -11.55 4.37 -0.42
N THR A 91 -10.77 5.44 -0.31
CA THR A 91 -9.52 5.62 -1.04
C THR A 91 -8.39 5.81 -0.05
N VAL A 92 -7.43 4.89 -0.06
CA VAL A 92 -6.18 4.98 0.71
C VAL A 92 -5.11 5.56 -0.21
N ASP A 93 -4.62 6.74 0.14
CA ASP A 93 -3.53 7.43 -0.55
C ASP A 93 -2.31 7.47 0.38
N LEU A 94 -1.32 6.62 0.11
CA LEU A 94 -0.10 6.51 0.92
C LEU A 94 0.88 7.66 0.68
N VAL A 95 0.76 8.38 -0.45
CA VAL A 95 1.58 9.57 -0.74
C VAL A 95 1.09 10.75 0.08
N LYS A 96 -0.22 10.99 0.08
CA LYS A 96 -0.87 12.02 0.90
C LYS A 96 -1.02 11.60 2.36
N LYS A 97 -0.83 10.31 2.66
CA LYS A 97 -1.07 9.69 3.97
C LYS A 97 -2.49 9.96 4.46
N THR A 98 -3.48 9.61 3.64
CA THR A 98 -4.89 9.83 3.95
C THR A 98 -5.76 8.66 3.53
N VAL A 99 -6.80 8.38 4.31
CA VAL A 99 -7.95 7.59 3.89
C VAL A 99 -9.12 8.54 3.68
N THR A 100 -9.63 8.61 2.45
CA THR A 100 -10.85 9.35 2.14
C THR A 100 -12.00 8.37 2.04
N VAL A 101 -13.04 8.56 2.85
CA VAL A 101 -14.26 7.77 2.83
C VAL A 101 -15.38 8.65 2.29
N ASN A 102 -15.99 8.23 1.19
CA ASN A 102 -17.16 8.86 0.60
C ASN A 102 -18.34 7.90 0.71
N ILE A 103 -19.46 8.38 1.26
CA ILE A 103 -20.70 7.64 1.38
C ILE A 103 -21.74 8.37 0.52
N GLU A 104 -22.34 7.65 -0.42
CA GLU A 104 -23.41 8.16 -1.26
C GLU A 104 -24.73 8.19 -0.50
N GLY A 105 -25.55 9.21 -0.82
CA GLY A 105 -26.90 9.33 -0.29
C GLY A 105 -27.83 8.29 -0.91
N GLY A 106 -28.78 7.78 -0.12
CA GLY A 106 -29.72 6.72 -0.53
C GLY A 106 -29.81 5.59 0.48
N ILE A 107 -30.31 4.42 0.05
CA ILE A 107 -30.60 3.26 0.91
C ILE A 107 -29.76 2.07 0.45
N ALA A 108 -28.84 1.59 1.30
CA ALA A 108 -27.82 0.61 0.89
C ALA A 108 -28.45 -0.72 0.42
N HIS A 109 -29.43 -1.20 1.19
CA HIS A 109 -30.10 -2.46 0.93
C HIS A 109 -31.47 -2.49 1.62
N HIS A 110 -32.54 -2.10 0.90
CA HIS A 110 -33.89 -1.94 1.46
C HIS A 110 -34.45 -3.13 2.26
N TYR A 111 -34.04 -4.37 1.95
CA TYR A 111 -34.47 -5.58 2.67
C TYR A 111 -33.62 -5.94 3.88
N PHE A 112 -32.66 -5.09 4.26
CA PHE A 112 -31.72 -5.36 5.33
C PHE A 112 -31.87 -4.29 6.43
N PRO A 113 -32.67 -4.55 7.48
CA PRO A 113 -33.00 -3.55 8.48
C PRO A 113 -31.90 -3.29 9.52
N GLU A 114 -30.84 -4.08 9.53
CA GLU A 114 -29.74 -3.98 10.48
C GLU A 114 -28.54 -3.22 9.89
N ILE A 115 -27.42 -3.19 10.62
CA ILE A 115 -26.15 -2.63 10.15
C ILE A 115 -25.67 -3.45 8.95
N TYR A 116 -25.73 -2.84 7.77
CA TYR A 116 -25.29 -3.44 6.52
C TYR A 116 -23.77 -3.33 6.33
N ALA A 117 -23.19 -2.21 6.76
CA ALA A 117 -21.76 -2.00 6.78
C ALA A 117 -21.36 -1.09 7.94
N ALA A 118 -20.13 -1.25 8.41
CA ALA A 118 -19.53 -0.35 9.39
C ALA A 118 -18.10 -0.02 8.94
N ILE A 119 -17.66 1.20 9.29
CA ILE A 119 -16.31 1.68 9.07
C ILE A 119 -15.79 2.10 10.43
N SER A 120 -14.72 1.47 10.88
CA SER A 120 -13.94 1.93 12.02
C SER A 120 -12.57 2.40 11.54
N TYR A 121 -12.08 3.44 12.19
CA TYR A 121 -10.72 3.93 12.05
C TYR A 121 -10.16 4.13 13.45
N ASP A 122 -9.21 3.27 13.80
CA ASP A 122 -8.63 3.15 15.12
C ASP A 122 -7.18 3.67 15.11
N ASP A 123 -6.71 4.21 16.23
CA ASP A 123 -5.29 4.50 16.41
C ASP A 123 -4.47 3.23 16.71
N ALA A 124 -3.15 3.40 16.84
CA ALA A 124 -2.24 2.29 17.11
C ALA A 124 -2.45 1.64 18.49
N ASP A 125 -3.07 2.35 19.43
CA ASP A 125 -3.43 1.86 20.77
C ASP A 125 -4.80 1.17 20.78
N GLY A 126 -5.50 1.13 19.65
CA GLY A 126 -6.81 0.51 19.48
C GLY A 126 -7.99 1.40 19.89
N ASN A 127 -7.78 2.71 20.04
CA ASN A 127 -8.88 3.64 20.30
C ASN A 127 -9.57 4.04 18.99
N THR A 128 -10.89 3.90 18.94
CA THR A 128 -11.68 4.31 17.77
C THR A 128 -11.78 5.82 17.66
N LEU A 129 -11.15 6.37 16.63
CA LEU A 129 -11.14 7.80 16.32
C LEU A 129 -12.29 8.19 15.37
N TYR A 130 -12.77 7.26 14.56
CA TYR A 130 -13.95 7.44 13.72
C TYR A 130 -14.72 6.12 13.60
N HIS A 131 -16.03 6.20 13.76
CA HIS A 131 -16.95 5.07 13.57
C HIS A 131 -18.15 5.55 12.78
N HIS A 132 -18.54 4.79 11.76
CA HIS A 132 -19.77 5.06 11.02
C HIS A 132 -20.46 3.78 10.61
N GLU A 133 -21.74 3.70 10.93
CA GLU A 133 -22.60 2.58 10.58
C GLU A 133 -23.55 2.96 9.47
N VAL A 134 -23.76 2.02 8.56
CA VAL A 134 -24.70 2.10 7.47
C VAL A 134 -25.79 1.10 7.76
N ILE A 135 -26.94 1.59 8.23
CA ILE A 135 -28.15 0.77 8.34
C ILE A 135 -28.67 0.51 6.93
N GLY A 136 -28.95 -0.76 6.62
CA GLY A 136 -29.23 -1.20 5.25
C GLY A 136 -30.49 -0.58 4.67
N SER A 137 -31.58 -0.53 5.45
CA SER A 137 -32.89 -0.08 5.01
C SER A 137 -33.14 1.42 5.18
N GLU A 138 -32.22 2.16 5.81
CA GLU A 138 -32.40 3.58 6.11
C GLU A 138 -31.82 4.48 5.03
N ALA A 139 -32.57 5.55 4.72
CA ALA A 139 -32.09 6.59 3.81
C ALA A 139 -31.11 7.50 4.54
N ARG A 140 -30.00 7.80 3.88
CA ARG A 140 -28.99 8.75 4.39
C ARG A 140 -28.66 9.83 3.38
N GLN A 141 -28.09 10.91 3.89
CA GLN A 141 -27.46 11.93 3.07
C GLN A 141 -26.04 11.51 2.69
N ALA A 142 -25.54 12.05 1.58
CA ALA A 142 -24.15 11.85 1.20
C ALA A 142 -23.23 12.49 2.25
N SER A 143 -22.10 11.84 2.53
CA SER A 143 -21.09 12.34 3.46
C SER A 143 -19.70 11.98 2.98
N SER A 144 -18.71 12.76 3.44
CA SER A 144 -17.31 12.51 3.13
C SER A 144 -16.46 12.86 4.35
N VAL A 145 -15.48 12.02 4.64
CA VAL A 145 -14.47 12.26 5.67
C VAL A 145 -13.09 11.93 5.14
N VAL A 146 -12.12 12.76 5.50
CA VAL A 146 -10.70 12.53 5.24
C VAL A 146 -10.02 12.26 6.57
N LEU A 147 -9.45 11.06 6.69
CA LEU A 147 -8.77 10.58 7.89
C LEU A 147 -7.27 10.54 7.61
N PRO A 148 -6.42 11.17 8.45
CA PRO A 148 -4.98 11.10 8.27
C PRO A 148 -4.48 9.68 8.54
N ILE A 149 -3.42 9.26 7.86
CA ILE A 149 -2.67 8.05 8.20
C ILE A 149 -1.40 8.55 8.89
N SER A 150 -1.22 8.23 10.16
CA SER A 150 0.08 8.47 10.80
C SER A 150 1.13 7.63 10.08
N GLY A 151 2.22 8.27 9.66
CA GLY A 151 3.37 7.52 9.15
C GLY A 151 3.94 6.64 10.27
N TYR A 152 4.18 5.37 9.95
CA TYR A 152 4.80 4.34 10.80
C TYR A 152 3.95 3.85 11.98
N GLY A 153 3.57 2.56 11.90
CA GLY A 153 3.21 1.78 13.07
C GLY A 153 4.44 1.58 13.94
N GLY A 154 4.39 2.10 15.18
CA GLY A 154 5.34 1.79 16.25
C GLY A 154 6.73 2.40 16.10
N GLU A 155 6.89 3.68 16.42
CA GLU A 155 8.16 4.20 16.95
C GLU A 155 7.87 4.92 18.27
N GLY A 156 8.14 4.18 19.35
CA GLY A 156 8.39 4.68 20.71
C GLY A 156 9.70 4.09 21.19
#